data_AF-A0A0D7BIZ8-F1
#
_entry.id   AF-A0A0D7BIZ8-F1
#
_cell.length_a   1.000
_cell.length_b   1.000
_cell.length_c   1.000
_cell.angle_alpha   90.00
_cell.angle_beta   90.00
_cell.angle_gamma   90.00
#
_symmetry.space_group_name_H-M   'P 1'
#
loop_
_entity.id
_entity.type
_entity.pdbx_description
1 polymer ?
#
loop_
_entity_poly.entity_id
_entity_poly.type
_entity_poly.pdbx_seq_one_letter_code
_entity_poly.pdbx_strand_id
1 'polypeptide(L)'
;MFIQSNFRFIFLFHTFLWSVAAVAENRTIDDRNGDSHTSEKPRYSPDNVWDGKGCTECTISLDESRAHDGDWSAATYRPSEMSSLNISFPFEGTSLYVYFILANDQGVGITEYTAVNFTLDGRHDGNFTHLPQTGKGLQYNASVYSVTGLPQARHDFLIDTSGPTIAWLNFDYAIYT
;
A
#
# COMPACT_ATOMS: atom_id res chain seq x y z
N MET A 1 -52.12 -61.31 -24.93
CA MET A 1 -52.33 -59.98 -24.33
C MET A 1 -51.36 -59.85 -23.16
N PHE A 2 -50.16 -59.32 -23.41
CA PHE A 2 -49.14 -59.09 -22.38
C PHE A 2 -48.89 -57.59 -22.30
N ILE A 3 -49.12 -57.01 -21.13
CA ILE A 3 -48.95 -55.58 -20.83
C ILE A 3 -47.50 -55.40 -20.37
N GLN A 4 -46.68 -54.68 -21.13
CA GLN A 4 -45.37 -54.22 -20.66
C GLN A 4 -45.55 -52.92 -19.88
N SER A 5 -45.17 -52.94 -18.60
CA SER A 5 -45.13 -51.77 -17.73
C SER A 5 -43.78 -51.07 -17.88
N ASN A 6 -43.79 -49.82 -18.32
CA ASN A 6 -42.60 -48.96 -18.42
C ASN A 6 -42.35 -48.28 -17.07
N PHE A 7 -41.34 -48.74 -16.33
CA PHE A 7 -40.89 -48.08 -15.10
C PHE A 7 -39.90 -46.96 -15.47
N ARG A 8 -40.32 -45.70 -15.37
CA ARG A 8 -39.43 -44.54 -15.54
C ARG A 8 -38.75 -44.20 -14.21
N PHE A 9 -37.45 -44.46 -14.10
CA PHE A 9 -36.62 -43.98 -12.99
C PHE A 9 -36.29 -42.49 -13.21
N ILE A 10 -36.87 -41.61 -12.38
CA ILE A 10 -36.51 -40.19 -12.34
C ILE A 10 -35.31 -40.06 -11.39
N PHE A 11 -34.12 -39.85 -11.95
CA PHE A 11 -32.93 -39.49 -11.16
C PHE A 11 -33.01 -38.00 -10.76
N LEU A 12 -33.42 -37.73 -9.53
CA LEU A 12 -33.30 -36.41 -8.90
C LEU A 12 -31.83 -36.15 -8.57
N PHE A 13 -31.11 -35.47 -9.47
CA PHE A 13 -29.80 -34.89 -9.16
C PHE A 13 -29.99 -33.75 -8.15
N HIS A 14 -29.81 -34.03 -6.86
CA HIS A 14 -29.64 -32.99 -5.85
C HIS A 14 -28.28 -32.34 -6.06
N THR A 15 -28.26 -31.18 -6.74
CA THR A 15 -27.10 -30.29 -6.74
C THR A 15 -26.91 -29.79 -5.32
N PHE A 16 -25.98 -30.39 -4.58
CA PHE A 16 -25.54 -29.90 -3.29
C PHE A 16 -24.83 -28.57 -3.56
N LEU A 17 -25.53 -27.45 -3.36
CA LEU A 17 -24.94 -26.12 -3.42
C LEU A 17 -23.96 -26.00 -2.25
N TRP A 18 -22.69 -26.27 -2.50
CA TRP A 18 -21.63 -25.94 -1.58
C TRP A 18 -21.54 -24.42 -1.52
N SER A 19 -22.06 -23.82 -0.45
CA SER A 19 -21.79 -22.43 -0.13
C SER A 19 -20.30 -22.32 0.21
N VAL A 20 -19.50 -21.79 -0.73
CA VAL A 20 -18.12 -21.41 -0.44
C VAL A 20 -18.18 -20.10 0.33
N ALA A 21 -17.90 -20.15 1.64
CA ALA A 21 -17.71 -18.94 2.42
C ALA A 21 -16.28 -18.43 2.14
N ALA A 22 -16.17 -17.27 1.49
CA ALA A 22 -14.90 -16.56 1.40
C ALA A 22 -14.68 -15.80 2.72
N VAL A 23 -13.57 -16.07 3.40
CA VAL A 23 -13.15 -15.33 4.59
C VAL A 23 -12.27 -14.18 4.13
N ALA A 24 -12.63 -12.96 4.53
CA ALA A 24 -11.79 -11.79 4.36
C ALA A 24 -10.52 -11.93 5.21
N GLU A 25 -9.35 -11.84 4.59
CA GLU A 25 -8.05 -11.97 5.25
C GLU A 25 -7.23 -10.71 4.99
N ASN A 26 -6.60 -10.19 6.03
CA ASN A 26 -5.71 -9.04 5.89
C ASN A 26 -4.35 -9.51 5.36
N ARG A 27 -3.89 -8.87 4.29
CA ARG A 27 -2.60 -9.12 3.67
C ARG A 27 -1.77 -7.85 3.68
N THR A 28 -0.47 -8.01 3.89
CA THR A 28 0.48 -6.89 3.90
C THR A 28 1.18 -6.77 2.55
N ILE A 29 1.52 -5.54 2.18
CA ILE A 29 2.48 -5.18 1.13
C ILE A 29 3.58 -4.40 1.83
N ASP A 30 4.68 -5.08 2.10
CA ASP A 30 5.88 -4.52 2.72
C ASP A 30 6.69 -3.70 1.70
N ASP A 31 7.36 -2.63 2.16
CA ASP A 31 8.13 -1.75 1.29
C ASP A 31 9.23 -2.48 0.51
N ARG A 32 9.86 -3.49 1.13
CA ARG A 32 11.01 -4.21 0.56
C ARG A 32 10.71 -5.65 0.19
N ASN A 33 9.95 -6.36 1.02
CA ASN A 33 9.61 -7.76 0.86
C ASN A 33 8.39 -7.96 -0.06
N GLY A 34 7.57 -6.91 -0.23
CA GLY A 34 6.42 -6.91 -1.11
C GLY A 34 5.19 -7.55 -0.51
N ASP A 35 4.26 -7.93 -1.39
CA ASP A 35 3.00 -8.55 -1.04
C ASP A 35 3.20 -9.93 -0.38
N SER A 36 2.64 -10.11 0.80
CA SER A 36 2.72 -11.35 1.61
C SER A 36 2.13 -12.59 0.93
N HIS A 37 1.29 -12.44 -0.10
CA HIS A 37 0.66 -13.51 -0.85
C HIS A 37 1.33 -13.76 -2.21
N THR A 38 1.65 -12.70 -2.95
CA THR A 38 2.18 -12.81 -4.33
C THR A 38 3.69 -12.60 -4.42
N SER A 39 4.32 -12.05 -3.37
CA SER A 39 5.70 -11.57 -3.36
C SER A 39 5.99 -10.46 -4.37
N GLU A 40 4.97 -9.86 -4.99
CA GLU A 40 5.15 -8.70 -5.87
C GLU A 40 5.56 -7.49 -5.02
N LYS A 41 6.65 -6.83 -5.43
CA LYS A 41 7.22 -5.69 -4.68
C LYS A 41 6.68 -4.37 -5.19
N PRO A 42 6.56 -3.35 -4.32
CA PRO A 42 6.36 -1.98 -4.76
C PRO A 42 7.41 -1.55 -5.78
N ARG A 43 6.97 -0.75 -6.75
CA ARG A 43 7.83 -0.10 -7.72
C ARG A 43 8.05 1.33 -7.28
N TYR A 44 9.32 1.70 -7.21
CA TYR A 44 9.77 3.02 -6.84
C TYR A 44 10.31 3.75 -8.07
N SER A 45 9.98 5.02 -8.24
CA SER A 45 10.47 5.82 -9.38
C SER A 45 10.72 7.28 -8.95
N PRO A 46 11.79 7.93 -9.44
CA PRO A 46 12.86 7.36 -10.26
C PRO A 46 13.68 6.30 -9.49
N ASP A 47 14.39 5.45 -10.22
CA ASP A 47 15.26 4.45 -9.61
C ASP A 47 16.46 5.11 -8.91
N ASN A 48 17.01 4.45 -7.88
CA ASN A 48 18.24 4.84 -7.16
C ASN A 48 18.19 6.14 -6.34
N VAL A 49 17.00 6.70 -6.07
CA VAL A 49 16.84 7.82 -5.13
C VAL A 49 16.19 7.42 -3.80
N TRP A 50 15.85 6.14 -3.68
CA TRP A 50 15.15 5.56 -2.54
C TRP A 50 16.13 4.84 -1.65
N ASP A 51 16.20 5.29 -0.41
CA ASP A 51 17.03 4.74 0.66
C ASP A 51 16.15 3.99 1.66
N GLY A 52 16.71 2.94 2.25
CA GLY A 52 16.07 2.20 3.33
C GLY A 52 17.00 1.97 4.49
N LYS A 53 16.81 0.84 5.18
CA LYS A 53 17.66 0.41 6.28
C LYS A 53 19.15 0.41 5.89
N GLY A 54 19.98 0.85 6.84
CA GLY A 54 21.44 0.87 6.70
C GLY A 54 21.99 2.07 5.92
N CYS A 55 21.14 3.03 5.56
CA CYS A 55 21.59 4.29 4.97
C CYS A 55 22.50 5.07 5.94
N THR A 56 23.78 5.18 5.60
CA THR A 56 24.78 5.88 6.43
C THR A 56 24.82 7.39 6.20
N GLU A 57 24.28 7.86 5.07
CA GLU A 57 24.29 9.28 4.68
C GLU A 57 22.92 9.96 4.95
N CYS A 58 21.93 9.21 5.41
CA CYS A 58 20.60 9.72 5.68
C CYS A 58 20.59 10.61 6.92
N THR A 59 20.05 11.83 6.79
CA THR A 59 19.97 12.79 7.89
C THR A 59 18.89 12.42 8.92
N ILE A 60 17.85 11.71 8.50
CA ILE A 60 16.78 11.23 9.37
C ILE A 60 17.11 9.79 9.77
N SER A 61 17.39 9.57 11.06
CA SER A 61 17.70 8.25 11.61
C SER A 61 16.45 7.60 12.17
N LEU A 62 15.98 6.51 11.54
CA LEU A 62 14.82 5.76 12.02
C LEU A 62 15.23 4.59 12.93
N ASP A 63 14.41 4.33 13.94
CA ASP A 63 14.43 3.13 14.77
C ASP A 63 13.80 1.93 14.03
N GLU A 64 14.65 0.99 13.61
CA GLU A 64 14.25 -0.24 12.92
C GLU A 64 13.26 -1.07 13.73
N SER A 65 13.30 -1.04 15.06
CA SER A 65 12.40 -1.87 15.89
C SER A 65 10.94 -1.39 15.85
N ARG A 66 10.69 -0.23 15.25
CA ARG A 66 9.38 0.41 15.16
C ARG A 66 8.80 0.44 13.75
N ALA A 67 9.63 0.18 12.74
CA ALA A 67 9.21 0.04 11.35
C ALA A 67 8.64 -1.37 11.09
N HIS A 68 7.78 -1.50 10.09
CA HIS A 68 7.25 -2.80 9.69
C HIS A 68 8.37 -3.66 9.11
N ASP A 69 8.47 -4.91 9.58
CA ASP A 69 9.55 -5.86 9.26
C ASP A 69 10.99 -5.30 9.38
N GLY A 70 11.16 -4.19 10.09
CA GLY A 70 12.44 -3.54 10.36
C GLY A 70 13.08 -2.86 9.16
N ASP A 71 12.31 -2.44 8.15
CA ASP A 71 12.79 -1.69 6.99
C ASP A 71 11.80 -0.58 6.58
N TRP A 72 12.19 0.24 5.61
CA TRP A 72 11.38 1.30 5.01
C TRP A 72 11.99 1.74 3.69
N SER A 73 11.20 2.44 2.87
CA SER A 73 11.65 3.05 1.62
C SER A 73 11.36 4.55 1.64
N ALA A 74 12.42 5.35 1.69
CA ALA A 74 12.36 6.80 1.86
C ALA A 74 13.14 7.55 0.78
N ALA A 75 12.65 8.74 0.42
CA ALA A 75 13.30 9.61 -0.53
C ALA A 75 12.89 11.06 -0.32
N THR A 76 13.72 11.99 -0.77
CA THR A 76 13.39 13.42 -0.80
C THR A 76 13.06 13.86 -2.22
N TYR A 77 11.82 14.24 -2.46
CA TYR A 77 11.42 14.91 -3.69
C TYR A 77 12.02 16.32 -3.74
N ARG A 78 12.80 16.61 -4.78
CA ARG A 78 13.36 17.93 -5.07
C ARG A 78 12.97 18.36 -6.48
N PRO A 79 12.12 19.39 -6.65
CA PRO A 79 11.65 19.82 -7.98
C PRO A 79 12.77 20.23 -8.94
N SER A 80 13.93 20.63 -8.42
CA SER A 80 15.12 20.97 -9.20
C SER A 80 15.86 19.76 -9.77
N GLU A 81 15.61 18.56 -9.24
CA GLU A 81 16.36 17.33 -9.55
C GLU A 81 15.50 16.28 -10.23
N MET A 82 14.18 16.28 -9.98
CA MET A 82 13.25 15.30 -10.52
C MET A 82 11.87 15.90 -10.79
N SER A 83 11.15 15.35 -11.77
CA SER A 83 9.78 15.77 -12.09
C SER A 83 8.77 15.29 -11.05
N SER A 84 8.93 14.07 -10.57
CA SER A 84 8.05 13.42 -9.59
C SER A 84 8.80 12.35 -8.81
N LEU A 85 8.20 11.91 -7.71
CA LEU A 85 8.62 10.79 -6.88
C LEU A 85 7.40 9.88 -6.66
N ASN A 86 7.52 8.61 -7.01
CA ASN A 86 6.37 7.72 -7.19
C ASN A 86 6.59 6.36 -6.52
N ILE A 87 5.52 5.83 -5.93
CA ILE A 87 5.43 4.45 -5.42
C ILE A 87 4.19 3.83 -6.04
N SER A 88 4.31 2.66 -6.66
CA SER A 88 3.16 1.94 -7.19
C SER A 88 3.19 0.46 -6.86
N PHE A 89 2.01 -0.10 -6.63
CA PHE A 89 1.83 -1.53 -6.39
C PHE A 89 0.41 -1.94 -6.72
N PRO A 90 0.19 -3.18 -7.18
CA PRO A 90 -1.14 -3.75 -7.29
C PRO A 90 -1.58 -4.39 -5.97
N PHE A 91 -2.88 -4.56 -5.78
CA PHE A 91 -3.45 -5.42 -4.74
C PHE A 91 -4.75 -6.06 -5.26
N GLU A 92 -5.16 -7.20 -4.71
CA GLU A 92 -6.44 -7.84 -5.05
C GLU A 92 -7.33 -7.93 -3.80
N GLY A 93 -8.28 -7.02 -3.67
CA GLY A 93 -9.10 -6.91 -2.46
C GLY A 93 -10.20 -5.86 -2.53
N THR A 94 -10.89 -5.70 -1.43
CA THR A 94 -12.02 -4.81 -1.19
C THR A 94 -11.67 -3.56 -0.37
N SER A 95 -10.46 -3.49 0.19
CA SER A 95 -9.97 -2.32 0.92
C SER A 95 -8.45 -2.19 0.84
N LEU A 96 -7.94 -0.97 1.07
CA LEU A 96 -6.52 -0.67 1.16
C LEU A 96 -6.27 0.37 2.25
N TYR A 97 -5.22 0.18 3.04
CA TYR A 97 -4.71 1.10 4.05
C TYR A 97 -3.20 1.27 3.83
N VAL A 98 -2.71 2.50 3.82
CA VAL A 98 -1.28 2.80 3.54
C VAL A 98 -0.68 3.53 4.73
N TYR A 99 0.51 3.08 5.15
CA TYR A 99 1.19 3.56 6.34
C TYR A 99 2.57 4.10 6.01
N PHE A 100 2.83 5.32 6.48
CA PHE A 100 4.12 5.99 6.35
C PHE A 100 4.77 6.14 7.73
N ILE A 101 6.07 6.43 7.74
CA ILE A 101 6.76 7.02 8.88
C ILE A 101 6.85 8.54 8.64
N LEU A 102 6.19 9.35 9.47
CA LEU A 102 6.21 10.82 9.32
C LEU A 102 7.28 11.44 10.20
N ALA A 103 8.05 12.36 9.63
CA ALA A 103 9.09 13.08 10.34
C ALA A 103 8.55 14.35 11.00
N ASN A 104 9.06 14.63 12.20
CA ASN A 104 8.86 15.90 12.88
C ASN A 104 10.07 16.22 13.73
N ASP A 105 10.51 17.48 13.77
CA ASP A 105 11.51 17.96 14.73
C ASP A 105 12.82 17.13 14.71
N GLN A 106 13.29 16.83 13.50
CA GLN A 106 14.53 16.13 13.21
C GLN A 106 15.74 17.08 13.20
N GLY A 107 15.51 18.39 13.03
CA GLY A 107 16.54 19.41 13.17
C GLY A 107 16.46 20.53 12.14
N VAL A 108 17.26 21.59 12.34
CA VAL A 108 17.26 22.77 11.47
C VAL A 108 17.73 22.39 10.07
N GLY A 109 16.92 22.73 9.05
CA GLY A 109 17.27 22.52 7.64
C GLY A 109 16.94 21.13 7.10
N ILE A 110 16.34 20.25 7.91
CA ILE A 110 15.90 18.92 7.48
C ILE A 110 14.50 19.02 6.85
N THR A 111 14.33 18.39 5.69
CA THR A 111 13.02 18.28 5.05
C THR A 111 12.20 17.20 5.74
N GLU A 112 11.09 17.61 6.35
CA GLU A 112 10.17 16.72 7.08
C GLU A 112 8.73 16.78 6.53
N TYR A 113 8.47 17.75 5.64
CA TYR A 113 7.19 17.94 4.98
C TYR A 113 6.87 16.77 4.06
N THR A 114 5.68 16.19 4.15
CA THR A 114 5.20 15.17 3.21
C THR A 114 3.98 15.69 2.49
N ALA A 115 3.91 15.53 1.17
CA ALA A 115 2.71 15.78 0.39
C ALA A 115 2.62 14.80 -0.77
N VAL A 116 1.53 14.03 -0.82
CA VAL A 116 1.31 12.97 -1.80
C VAL A 116 -0.11 13.04 -2.35
N ASN A 117 -0.27 12.69 -3.62
CA ASN A 117 -1.56 12.40 -4.24
C ASN A 117 -1.69 10.90 -4.43
N PHE A 118 -2.92 10.40 -4.33
CA PHE A 118 -3.25 9.00 -4.52
C PHE A 118 -4.05 8.81 -5.79
N THR A 119 -3.79 7.71 -6.49
CA THR A 119 -4.52 7.31 -7.68
C THR A 119 -4.84 5.83 -7.57
N LEU A 120 -6.12 5.48 -7.70
CA LEU A 120 -6.64 4.13 -7.67
C LEU A 120 -7.27 3.83 -9.05
N ASP A 121 -6.81 2.77 -9.70
CA ASP A 121 -7.26 2.34 -11.03
C ASP A 121 -7.21 3.46 -12.09
N GLY A 122 -6.14 4.27 -12.04
CA GLY A 122 -5.92 5.39 -12.94
C GLY A 122 -6.80 6.62 -12.68
N ARG A 123 -7.55 6.65 -11.58
CA ARG A 123 -8.35 7.81 -11.14
C ARG A 123 -7.79 8.39 -9.86
N HIS A 124 -7.67 9.72 -9.81
CA HIS A 124 -7.27 10.42 -8.59
C HIS A 124 -8.25 10.09 -7.46
N ASP A 125 -7.70 9.65 -6.33
CA ASP A 125 -8.46 9.19 -5.15
C ASP A 125 -7.96 9.87 -3.87
N GLY A 126 -7.75 11.20 -3.94
CA GLY A 126 -7.42 12.02 -2.80
C GLY A 126 -5.92 12.31 -2.65
N ASN A 127 -5.59 12.94 -1.54
CA ASN A 127 -4.23 13.37 -1.21
C ASN A 127 -4.02 13.38 0.30
N PHE A 128 -2.75 13.46 0.68
CA PHE A 128 -2.34 13.60 2.07
C PHE A 128 -1.23 14.65 2.17
N THR A 129 -1.25 15.43 3.25
CA THR A 129 -0.21 16.42 3.55
C THR A 129 0.10 16.40 5.04
N HIS A 130 1.39 16.38 5.37
CA HIS A 130 1.91 16.46 6.72
C HIS A 130 2.78 17.71 6.89
N LEU A 131 2.39 18.54 7.87
CA LEU A 131 3.19 19.67 8.33
C LEU A 131 3.92 19.26 9.62
N PRO A 132 5.25 19.36 9.67
CA PRO A 132 6.02 18.94 10.84
C PRO A 132 5.65 19.68 12.12
N GLN A 133 5.62 18.94 13.23
CA GLN A 133 5.20 19.43 14.55
C GLN A 133 6.33 19.35 15.58
N THR A 134 6.67 20.48 16.20
CA THR A 134 7.71 20.54 17.25
C THR A 134 7.42 19.56 18.40
N GLY A 135 8.44 18.85 18.86
CA GLY A 135 8.39 17.90 19.97
C GLY A 135 7.71 16.56 19.67
N LYS A 136 7.32 16.28 18.43
CA LYS A 136 6.65 15.01 18.06
C LYS A 136 7.60 13.91 17.61
N GLY A 137 8.81 14.25 17.13
CA GLY A 137 9.75 13.25 16.61
C GLY A 137 9.17 12.45 15.44
N LEU A 138 9.66 11.23 15.29
CA LEU A 138 9.18 10.29 14.27
C LEU A 138 7.84 9.63 14.67
N GLN A 139 6.90 9.63 13.74
CA GLN A 139 5.58 8.99 13.89
C GLN A 139 5.49 7.76 12.98
N TYR A 140 5.56 6.58 13.59
CA TYR A 140 5.44 5.28 12.91
C TYR A 140 3.98 4.86 12.81
N ASN A 141 3.66 3.96 11.86
CA ASN A 141 2.30 3.48 11.61
C ASN A 141 1.30 4.61 11.33
N ALA A 142 1.75 5.69 10.67
CA ALA A 142 0.87 6.81 10.34
C ALA A 142 0.04 6.46 9.10
N SER A 143 -1.26 6.27 9.27
CA SER A 143 -2.19 6.01 8.16
C SER A 143 -2.33 7.27 7.30
N VAL A 144 -1.86 7.21 6.05
CA VAL A 144 -1.90 8.33 5.10
C VAL A 144 -2.99 8.20 4.05
N TYR A 145 -3.49 6.98 3.83
CA TYR A 145 -4.58 6.69 2.92
C TYR A 145 -5.38 5.48 3.41
N SER A 146 -6.69 5.51 3.16
CA SER A 146 -7.56 4.37 3.40
C SER A 146 -8.76 4.39 2.46
N VAL A 147 -9.13 3.25 1.90
CA VAL A 147 -10.34 3.05 1.12
C VAL A 147 -10.96 1.70 1.45
N THR A 148 -12.29 1.62 1.45
CA THR A 148 -13.05 0.40 1.73
C THR A 148 -14.24 0.30 0.79
N GLY A 149 -14.78 -0.91 0.62
CA GLY A 149 -15.97 -1.13 -0.21
C GLY A 149 -15.64 -1.13 -1.70
N LEU A 150 -14.38 -1.42 -2.05
CA LEU A 150 -13.99 -1.71 -3.42
C LEU A 150 -14.60 -3.05 -3.86
N PRO A 151 -14.87 -3.24 -5.15
CA PRO A 151 -15.17 -4.56 -5.69
C PRO A 151 -14.03 -5.54 -5.41
N GLN A 152 -14.32 -6.82 -5.15
CA GLN A 152 -13.26 -7.84 -5.09
C GLN A 152 -12.66 -8.01 -6.50
N ALA A 153 -11.55 -7.32 -6.75
CA ALA A 153 -10.84 -7.31 -8.01
C ALA A 153 -9.38 -6.92 -7.78
N ARG A 154 -8.57 -7.06 -8.84
CA ARG A 154 -7.23 -6.49 -8.86
C ARG A 154 -7.33 -4.99 -9.11
N HIS A 155 -6.66 -4.22 -8.27
CA HIS A 155 -6.55 -2.78 -8.31
C HIS A 155 -5.10 -2.35 -8.49
N ASP A 156 -4.91 -1.23 -9.18
CA ASP A 156 -3.60 -0.59 -9.32
C ASP A 156 -3.56 0.70 -8.48
N PHE A 157 -2.60 0.78 -7.55
CA PHE A 157 -2.44 1.93 -6.68
C PHE A 157 -1.15 2.69 -7.00
N LEU A 158 -1.24 4.02 -6.98
CA LEU A 158 -0.15 4.93 -7.21
C LEU A 158 -0.15 6.04 -6.15
N ILE A 159 1.00 6.24 -5.54
CA ILE A 159 1.37 7.38 -4.71
C ILE A 159 2.29 8.26 -5.55
N ASP A 160 1.95 9.55 -5.68
CA ASP A 160 2.73 10.53 -6.44
C ASP A 160 3.03 11.77 -5.60
N THR A 161 4.28 12.20 -5.62
CA THR A 161 4.68 13.54 -5.18
C THR A 161 5.28 14.29 -6.35
N SER A 162 4.68 15.45 -6.64
CA SER A 162 5.12 16.37 -7.67
C SER A 162 4.74 17.80 -7.27
N GLY A 163 5.33 18.81 -7.93
CA GLY A 163 5.00 20.21 -7.72
C GLY A 163 6.21 21.07 -7.29
N PRO A 164 5.98 22.28 -6.76
CA PRO A 164 7.06 23.23 -6.51
C PRO A 164 7.74 23.07 -5.13
N THR A 165 7.23 22.19 -4.28
CA THR A 165 7.65 22.08 -2.87
C THR A 165 8.48 20.82 -2.64
N ILE A 166 9.62 20.99 -1.98
CA ILE A 166 10.46 19.86 -1.54
C ILE A 166 9.71 19.07 -0.47
N ALA A 167 9.67 17.75 -0.59
CA ALA A 167 8.97 16.87 0.34
C ALA A 167 9.79 15.61 0.64
N TRP A 168 9.66 15.09 1.84
CA TRP A 168 10.23 13.81 2.26
C TRP A 168 9.12 12.77 2.36
N LEU A 169 9.33 11.63 1.69
CA LEU A 169 8.42 10.49 1.69
C LEU A 169 9.10 9.33 2.38
N ASN A 170 8.30 8.54 3.09
CA ASN A 170 8.75 7.31 3.72
C ASN A 170 7.59 6.33 3.76
N PHE A 171 7.61 5.36 2.85
CA PHE A 171 6.64 4.27 2.83
C PHE A 171 7.18 3.11 3.67
N ASP A 172 6.32 2.61 4.57
CA ASP A 172 6.63 1.54 5.51
C ASP A 172 5.90 0.26 5.07
N TYR A 173 4.56 0.31 4.97
CA TYR A 173 3.78 -0.82 4.49
C TYR A 173 2.36 -0.41 4.09
N ALA A 174 1.66 -1.32 3.42
CA ALA A 174 0.22 -1.25 3.20
C ALA A 174 -0.48 -2.55 3.65
N ILE A 175 -1.77 -2.44 3.96
CA ILE A 175 -2.65 -3.58 4.26
C ILE A 175 -3.85 -3.55 3.32
N TYR A 176 -4.20 -4.69 2.73
CA TYR A 176 -5.44 -4.88 2.01
C TYR A 176 -6.22 -6.08 2.54
N THR A 177 -7.51 -6.11 2.23
CA THR A 177 -8.43 -7.20 2.60
C THR A 177 -9.24 -7.63 1.40
#